data_AF-A0A3D4NVB0-F1
#
_entry.id   AF-A0A3D4NVB0-F1
#
_cell.length_a   1.000
_cell.length_b   1.000
_cell.length_c   1.000
_cell.angle_alpha   90.00
_cell.angle_beta   90.00
_cell.angle_gamma   90.00
#
_symmetry.space_group_name_H-M   'P 1'
#
loop_
_entity.id
_entity.type
_entity.pdbx_description
1 polymer ?
#
loop_
_entity_poly.entity_id
_entity_poly.type
_entity_poly.pdbx_seq_one_letter_code
_entity_poly.pdbx_strand_id
1 'polypeptide(L)'
;LRGTSSMEQISRDPLELVAQTVGSDHQYPDGFMLFLGTLFAPTQDREEPGSGFTHKQGDSVSIGSPLLGVLHNRVTYSNEATPWTFGLRALMGNLAARGLVAGKSLH
;
A
#
# COMPACT_ATOMS: atom_id res chain seq x y z
N LEU A 1 -5.02 -16.09 6.81
CA LEU A 1 -3.67 -15.58 7.16
C LEU A 1 -3.80 -14.25 7.91
N ARG A 2 -3.01 -14.03 8.95
CA ARG A 2 -2.83 -12.74 9.61
C ARG A 2 -1.34 -12.47 9.72
N GLY A 3 -0.92 -11.28 9.36
CA GLY A 3 0.47 -10.83 9.46
C GLY A 3 0.53 -9.41 9.99
N THR A 4 1.61 -9.11 10.69
CA THR A 4 1.95 -7.75 11.13
C THR A 4 3.35 -7.43 10.60
N SER A 5 3.57 -6.19 10.20
CA SER A 5 4.87 -5.69 9.76
C SER A 5 5.12 -4.32 10.36
N SER A 6 6.31 -4.09 10.89
CA SER A 6 6.73 -2.76 11.35
C SER A 6 7.55 -2.06 10.28
N MET A 7 7.25 -0.79 10.01
CA MET A 7 8.06 0.03 9.09
C MET A 7 9.50 0.20 9.59
N GLU A 8 9.78 -0.02 10.88
CA GLU A 8 11.13 -0.02 11.44
C GLU A 8 12.00 -1.16 10.90
N GLN A 9 11.41 -2.19 10.30
CA GLN A 9 12.11 -3.37 9.77
C GLN A 9 12.42 -3.26 8.27
N ILE A 10 12.14 -2.10 7.66
CA ILE A 10 12.51 -1.87 6.27
C ILE A 10 14.04 -1.90 6.11
N SER A 11 14.53 -2.50 5.03
CA SER A 11 15.97 -2.64 4.76
C SER A 11 16.66 -1.34 4.36
N ARG A 12 15.89 -0.32 3.96
CA ARG A 12 16.38 0.99 3.50
C ARG A 12 15.47 2.08 4.04
N ASP A 13 16.07 3.18 4.47
CA ASP A 13 15.32 4.31 4.99
C ASP A 13 14.39 4.89 3.90
N PRO A 14 13.11 5.19 4.20
CA PRO A 14 12.19 5.76 3.22
C PRO A 14 12.65 7.10 2.61
N LEU A 15 13.35 7.95 3.37
CA LEU A 15 13.89 9.21 2.86
C LEU A 15 15.04 8.98 1.88
N GLU A 16 15.87 7.96 2.11
CA GLU A 16 16.89 7.56 1.13
C GLU A 16 16.26 7.05 -0.16
N LEU A 17 15.18 6.27 -0.07
CA LEU A 17 14.45 5.78 -1.24
C LEU A 17 13.82 6.95 -2.04
N VAL A 18 13.30 7.97 -1.36
CA VAL A 18 12.80 9.20 -2.00
C VAL A 18 13.94 9.95 -2.68
N ALA A 19 15.08 10.14 -2.02
CA ALA A 19 16.24 10.83 -2.59
C ALA A 19 16.82 10.12 -3.82
N GLN A 20 16.77 8.78 -3.86
CA GLN A 20 17.14 7.99 -5.04
C GLN A 20 16.11 8.10 -6.17
N THR A 21 14.84 8.32 -5.83
CA THR A 21 13.75 8.46 -6.82
C THR A 21 13.76 9.85 -7.46
N VAL A 22 13.91 10.90 -6.65
CA VAL A 22 13.89 12.29 -7.10
C VAL A 22 15.32 12.77 -7.29
N GLY A 23 15.81 12.68 -8.53
CA GLY A 23 17.16 13.09 -8.92
C GLY A 23 17.16 14.12 -10.06
N SER A 24 18.35 14.51 -10.53
CA SER A 24 18.49 15.37 -11.71
C SER A 24 17.83 14.78 -12.95
N ASP A 25 17.79 13.45 -13.02
CA ASP A 25 17.41 12.69 -14.21
C ASP A 25 15.93 12.29 -14.21
N HIS A 26 15.26 12.36 -13.06
CA HIS A 26 13.85 11.97 -12.89
C HIS A 26 13.10 13.04 -12.09
N GLN A 27 12.16 13.71 -12.76
CA GLN A 27 11.40 14.82 -12.22
C GLN A 27 9.90 14.47 -12.16
N TYR A 28 9.27 14.74 -11.01
CA TYR A 28 7.86 14.43 -10.75
C TYR A 28 7.13 15.68 -10.23
N PRO A 29 6.85 16.67 -11.10
CA PRO A 29 6.26 17.95 -10.68
C PRO A 29 4.89 17.81 -10.00
N ASP A 30 4.12 16.77 -10.35
CA ASP A 30 2.83 16.45 -9.74
C ASP A 30 2.92 15.41 -8.61
N GLY A 31 4.14 15.01 -8.24
CA GLY A 31 4.43 13.98 -7.24
C GLY A 31 4.42 12.55 -7.79
N PHE A 32 4.63 11.59 -6.90
CA PHE A 32 4.67 10.16 -7.21
C PHE A 32 4.17 9.33 -6.03
N MET A 33 3.84 8.07 -6.29
CA MET A 33 3.54 7.07 -5.26
C MET A 33 4.66 6.03 -5.26
N LEU A 34 5.35 5.87 -4.14
CA LEU A 34 6.43 4.91 -3.98
C LEU A 34 5.98 3.73 -3.13
N PHE A 35 5.98 2.53 -3.73
CA PHE A 35 5.77 1.30 -3.00
C PHE A 35 7.09 0.83 -2.42
N LEU A 36 7.19 0.80 -1.08
CA LEU A 36 8.43 0.51 -0.35
C LEU A 36 8.77 -0.99 -0.25
N GLY A 37 8.14 -1.82 -1.09
CA GLY A 37 8.22 -3.26 -1.04
C GLY A 37 7.29 -3.89 0.00
N THR A 38 7.32 -5.22 0.07
CA THR A 38 6.50 -6.01 0.98
C THR A 38 7.36 -6.57 2.10
N LEU A 39 7.05 -6.21 3.34
CA LEU A 39 7.78 -6.69 4.52
C LEU A 39 7.40 -8.12 4.95
N PHE A 40 6.40 -8.70 4.29
CA PHE A 40 5.88 -10.02 4.59
C PHE A 40 5.58 -10.79 3.30
N ALA A 41 6.32 -11.88 3.07
CA ALA A 41 5.93 -12.86 2.06
C ALA A 41 5.01 -13.90 2.72
N PRO A 42 3.81 -14.17 2.20
CA PRO A 42 2.93 -15.20 2.75
C PRO A 42 3.51 -16.59 2.37
N THR A 43 4.42 -17.09 3.21
CA THR A 43 5.07 -18.40 3.02
C THR A 43 4.25 -19.56 3.58
N GLN A 44 3.12 -19.26 4.24
CA GLN A 44 2.27 -20.28 4.82
C GLN A 44 1.43 -20.95 3.73
N ASP A 45 1.61 -22.25 3.59
CA ASP A 45 0.86 -23.05 2.61
C ASP A 45 -0.65 -22.88 2.82
N ARG A 46 -1.35 -22.62 1.73
CA ARG A 46 -2.81 -22.47 1.76
C ARG A 46 -3.53 -23.81 1.64
N GLU A 47 -3.04 -24.68 0.76
CA GLU A 47 -3.68 -25.95 0.41
C GLU A 47 -2.72 -27.10 0.72
N GLU A 48 -1.84 -27.43 -0.22
CA GLU A 48 -0.89 -28.53 -0.07
C GLU A 48 0.47 -28.05 0.48
N PRO A 49 1.15 -28.86 1.30
CA PRO A 49 2.50 -28.54 1.79
C PRO A 49 3.47 -28.19 0.66
N GLY A 50 4.21 -27.09 0.82
CA GLY A 50 5.17 -26.57 -0.15
C GLY A 50 4.57 -25.80 -1.34
N SER A 51 3.24 -25.61 -1.39
CA SER A 51 2.57 -24.89 -2.48
C SER A 51 2.52 -23.37 -2.29
N GLY A 52 2.89 -22.89 -1.11
CA GLY A 52 2.82 -21.49 -0.73
C GLY A 52 1.38 -20.97 -0.64
N PHE A 53 1.27 -19.65 -0.69
CA PHE A 53 0.00 -18.95 -0.60
C PHE A 53 -0.34 -18.28 -1.93
N THR A 54 -1.59 -18.42 -2.36
CA THR A 54 -2.17 -17.63 -3.46
C THR A 54 -3.60 -17.29 -3.11
N HIS A 55 -4.04 -16.08 -3.47
CA HIS A 55 -5.41 -15.65 -3.28
C HIS A 55 -6.39 -16.43 -4.17
N LYS A 56 -7.61 -16.65 -3.67
CA LYS A 56 -8.74 -17.23 -4.43
C LYS A 56 -9.85 -16.20 -4.53
N GLN A 57 -10.73 -16.35 -5.53
CA GLN A 57 -11.90 -15.50 -5.68
C GLN A 57 -12.74 -15.49 -4.38
N GLY A 58 -13.17 -14.31 -3.98
CA GLY A 58 -13.94 -14.08 -2.78
C GLY A 58 -13.15 -13.91 -1.48
N ASP A 59 -11.82 -14.09 -1.51
CA ASP A 59 -10.96 -13.73 -0.39
C ASP A 59 -11.17 -12.26 0.01
N SER A 60 -11.19 -11.98 1.30
CA SER A 60 -11.17 -10.62 1.84
C SER A 60 -9.75 -10.29 2.31
N VAL A 61 -9.17 -9.25 1.73
CA VAL A 61 -7.84 -8.72 2.06
C VAL A 61 -8.03 -7.40 2.78
N SER A 62 -7.42 -7.27 3.96
CA SER A 62 -7.49 -6.06 4.77
C SER A 62 -6.07 -5.69 5.20
N ILE A 63 -5.63 -4.48 4.87
CA ILE A 63 -4.32 -3.94 5.24
C ILE A 63 -4.57 -2.61 5.92
N GLY A 64 -4.04 -2.43 7.13
CA GLY A 64 -4.29 -1.22 7.89
C GLY A 64 -3.14 -0.76 8.75
N SER A 65 -3.18 0.52 9.10
CA SER A 65 -2.34 1.12 10.12
C SER A 65 -3.19 2.07 10.97
N PRO A 66 -2.83 2.27 12.26
CA PRO A 66 -3.52 3.25 13.10
C PRO A 66 -3.51 4.67 12.51
N LEU A 67 -2.51 5.01 11.70
CA LEU A 67 -2.32 6.35 11.14
C LEU A 67 -3.17 6.62 9.89
N LEU A 68 -3.42 5.60 9.06
CA LEU A 68 -4.06 5.77 7.74
C LEU A 68 -5.44 5.12 7.64
N GLY A 69 -5.82 4.30 8.64
CA GLY A 69 -7.01 3.46 8.59
C GLY A 69 -6.75 2.15 7.87
N VAL A 70 -7.76 1.59 7.21
CA VAL A 70 -7.70 0.25 6.62
C VAL A 70 -8.16 0.29 5.16
N LEU A 71 -7.38 -0.34 4.29
CA LEU A 71 -7.76 -0.69 2.93
C LEU A 71 -8.35 -2.10 2.93
N HIS A 72 -9.57 -2.24 2.44
CA HIS A 72 -10.26 -3.51 2.29
C HIS A 72 -10.49 -3.80 0.81
N ASN A 73 -10.19 -5.02 0.38
CA ASN A 73 -10.43 -5.47 -0.99
C ASN A 73 -10.99 -6.89 -0.99
N ARG A 74 -11.97 -7.16 -1.85
CA ARG A 74 -12.44 -8.52 -2.14
C ARG A 74 -11.80 -8.99 -3.44
N VAL A 75 -11.13 -10.15 -3.40
CA VAL A 75 -10.48 -10.72 -4.57
C VAL A 75 -11.53 -11.17 -5.58
N THR A 76 -11.39 -10.71 -6.82
CA THR A 76 -12.25 -11.10 -7.95
C THR A 76 -11.45 -11.05 -9.26
N TYR A 77 -12.03 -11.57 -10.34
CA TYR A 77 -11.42 -11.48 -11.66
C TYR A 77 -11.55 -10.06 -12.23
N SER A 78 -10.55 -9.63 -13.00
CA SER A 78 -10.47 -8.26 -13.51
C SER A 78 -11.64 -7.90 -14.43
N ASN A 79 -12.20 -8.87 -15.17
CA ASN A 79 -13.36 -8.67 -16.03
C ASN A 79 -14.70 -8.62 -15.26
N GLU A 80 -14.72 -9.07 -14.00
CA GLU A 80 -15.89 -9.06 -13.12
C GLU A 80 -15.82 -7.92 -12.10
N ALA A 81 -14.66 -7.29 -11.94
CA ALA A 81 -14.49 -6.14 -11.07
C ALA A 81 -15.33 -4.97 -11.57
N THR A 82 -16.00 -4.27 -10.65
CA THR A 82 -16.72 -3.04 -10.97
C THR A 82 -15.75 -1.99 -11.49
N PRO A 83 -16.16 -1.13 -12.45
CA PRO A 83 -15.34 -0.01 -12.90
C PRO A 83 -14.83 0.83 -11.73
N TRP A 84 -13.56 1.22 -11.78
CA TRP A 84 -12.94 1.99 -10.71
C TRP A 84 -13.52 3.41 -10.66
N THR A 85 -14.06 3.78 -9.52
CA THR A 85 -14.54 5.16 -9.24
C THR A 85 -13.64 5.90 -8.24
N PHE A 86 -12.72 5.19 -7.60
CA PHE A 86 -11.81 5.72 -6.59
C PHE A 86 -10.37 5.74 -7.13
N GLY A 87 -9.96 6.89 -7.67
CA GLY A 87 -8.59 7.12 -8.16
C GLY A 87 -7.77 8.02 -7.21
N LEU A 88 -6.59 8.44 -7.68
CA LEU A 88 -5.66 9.27 -6.89
C LEU A 88 -6.31 10.52 -6.30
N ARG A 89 -7.13 11.25 -7.07
CA ARG A 89 -7.81 12.46 -6.57
C ARG A 89 -8.78 12.15 -5.42
N ALA A 90 -9.53 11.05 -5.53
CA ALA A 90 -10.43 10.61 -4.47
C ALA A 90 -9.66 10.19 -3.22
N LEU A 91 -8.50 9.52 -3.39
CA LEU A 91 -7.59 9.21 -2.30
C LEU A 91 -7.10 10.48 -1.59
N MET A 92 -6.57 11.45 -2.32
CA MET A 92 -6.07 12.70 -1.74
C MET A 92 -7.18 13.49 -1.04
N GLY A 93 -8.37 13.58 -1.64
CA GLY A 93 -9.55 14.19 -1.01
C GLY A 93 -9.98 13.47 0.28
N ASN A 94 -9.94 12.14 0.28
CA ASN A 94 -10.24 11.32 1.45
C ASN A 94 -9.19 11.48 2.57
N LEU A 95 -7.90 11.62 2.23
CA LEU A 95 -6.85 11.96 3.21
C LEU A 95 -7.04 13.38 3.76
N ALA A 96 -7.39 14.34 2.90
CA ALA A 96 -7.64 15.74 3.29
C ALA A 96 -8.81 15.89 4.24
N ALA A 97 -9.93 15.24 3.94
CA ALA A 97 -11.11 15.23 4.80
C ALA A 97 -10.83 14.64 6.19
N ARG A 98 -9.79 13.80 6.31
CA ARG A 98 -9.32 13.20 7.58
C ARG A 98 -8.17 13.97 8.23
N GLY A 99 -7.74 15.11 7.66
CA GLY A 99 -6.65 15.93 8.18
C GLY A 99 -5.25 15.35 7.99
N LEU A 100 -5.05 14.43 7.05
CA LEU A 100 -3.80 13.67 6.89
C LEU A 100 -2.81 14.24 5.85
N VAL A 101 -3.21 15.25 5.06
CA VAL A 101 -2.34 15.88 4.02
C VAL A 101 -1.80 17.25 4.43
N ALA A 102 -2.31 17.85 5.51
CA ALA A 102 -1.68 19.01 6.08
C ALA A 102 -0.52 18.53 6.97
N GLY A 103 0.71 18.70 6.50
CA GLY A 103 1.85 18.63 7.41
C GLY A 103 1.58 19.60 8.56
N LYS A 104 1.69 19.14 9.81
CA LYS A 104 1.88 20.10 10.91
C LYS A 104 3.06 20.96 10.48
N SER A 105 2.85 22.27 10.32
CA SER A 105 3.97 23.20 10.35
C SER A 105 4.75 22.86 11.61
N LEU A 106 6.01 22.48 11.41
CA LEU A 106 6.99 22.47 12.49
C LEU A 106 7.08 23.93 12.96
N HIS A 107 6.34 24.25 14.02
CA HIS A 107 6.54 25.41 14.87
C HIS A 107 7.24 24.94 16.13
#